data_AF-A0AAD0KR84-F1
#
_entry.id   AF-A0AAD0KR84-F1
#
_cell.length_a   1.000
_cell.length_b   1.000
_cell.length_c   1.000
_cell.angle_alpha   90.00
_cell.angle_beta   90.00
_cell.angle_gamma   90.00
#
_symmetry.space_group_name_H-M   'P 1'
#
loop_
_entity.id
_entity.type
_entity.pdbx_description
1 polymer ?
#
loop_
_entity_poly.entity_id
_entity_poly.type
_entity_poly.pdbx_seq_one_letter_code
_entity_poly.pdbx_strand_id
1 'polypeptide(L)'
;MHGSSLSAAPQREQAEDAIGACRTEYGTRGWAMNSLCDGIGPLLADLRSADIRLTAATSTLELIARCVFALVGLDPSTGIIHAAPVDELRRAPGV
;
A
#
# COMPACT_ATOMS: atom_id res chain seq x y z
N MET A 1 -29.57 -2.40 -35.11
CA MET A 1 -29.29 -2.69 -33.69
C MET A 1 -28.17 -3.72 -33.65
N HIS A 2 -26.90 -3.29 -33.74
CA HIS A 2 -25.75 -4.19 -33.60
C HIS A 2 -25.20 -4.02 -32.19
N GLY A 3 -25.67 -4.87 -31.27
CA GLY A 3 -25.08 -5.00 -29.95
C GLY A 3 -23.76 -5.75 -30.07
N SER A 4 -22.66 -5.01 -30.20
CA SER A 4 -21.33 -5.58 -30.07
C SER A 4 -21.15 -6.03 -28.62
N SER A 5 -21.28 -7.33 -28.38
CA SER A 5 -20.83 -7.95 -27.14
C SER A 5 -19.31 -7.84 -27.10
N LEU A 6 -18.78 -6.84 -26.39
CA LEU A 6 -17.38 -6.85 -26.00
C LEU A 6 -17.20 -8.05 -25.07
N SER A 7 -16.52 -9.09 -25.55
CA SER A 7 -16.03 -10.17 -24.69
C SER A 7 -15.16 -9.54 -23.60
N ALA A 8 -15.57 -9.68 -22.34
CA ALA A 8 -14.89 -9.11 -21.17
C ALA A 8 -13.59 -9.86 -20.79
N ALA A 9 -13.37 -11.05 -21.36
CA ALA A 9 -12.22 -11.91 -21.07
C ALA A 9 -10.85 -11.25 -21.40
N PRO A 10 -10.60 -10.71 -22.61
CA PRO A 10 -9.32 -10.07 -22.94
C PRO A 10 -9.03 -8.79 -22.12
N GLN A 11 -10.08 -8.08 -21.65
CA GLN A 11 -9.89 -6.92 -20.76
C GLN A 11 -9.52 -7.35 -19.34
N ARG A 12 -10.02 -8.49 -18.89
CA ARG A 12 -9.69 -9.05 -17.57
C ARG A 12 -8.25 -9.54 -17.51
N GLU A 13 -7.79 -10.27 -18.53
CA GLU A 13 -6.40 -10.76 -18.61
C GLU A 13 -5.40 -9.60 -18.63
N GLN A 14 -5.63 -8.58 -19.47
CA GLN A 14 -4.80 -7.37 -19.50
C GLN A 14 -4.81 -6.60 -18.17
N ALA A 15 -5.94 -6.58 -17.47
CA ALA A 15 -6.02 -5.96 -16.15
C ALA A 15 -5.22 -6.75 -15.09
N GLU A 16 -5.28 -8.08 -15.12
CA GLU A 16 -4.52 -8.94 -14.21
C GLU A 16 -3.00 -8.77 -14.44
N ASP A 17 -2.56 -8.72 -15.70
CA ASP A 17 -1.17 -8.44 -16.07
C ASP A 17 -0.71 -7.06 -15.60
N ALA A 18 -1.51 -6.02 -15.84
CA ALA A 18 -1.18 -4.66 -15.41
C ALA A 18 -1.11 -4.54 -13.88
N ILE A 19 -2.00 -5.21 -13.15
CA ILE A 19 -1.97 -5.26 -11.69
C ILE A 19 -0.71 -5.99 -11.21
N GLY A 20 -0.35 -7.11 -11.84
CA GLY A 20 0.87 -7.86 -11.52
C GLY A 20 2.14 -7.03 -11.72
N ALA A 21 2.24 -6.34 -12.85
CA ALA A 21 3.36 -5.43 -13.15
C ALA A 21 3.42 -4.26 -12.15
N CYS A 22 2.28 -3.65 -11.85
CA CYS A 22 2.18 -2.55 -10.88
C CYS A 22 2.63 -2.99 -9.47
N ARG A 23 2.15 -4.14 -8.99
CA ARG A 23 2.55 -4.69 -7.69
C ARG A 23 4.03 -5.01 -7.62
N THR A 24 4.59 -5.55 -8.71
CA THR A 24 6.02 -5.86 -8.80
C THR A 24 6.86 -4.59 -8.70
N GLU A 25 6.56 -3.58 -9.51
CA GLU A 25 7.31 -2.31 -9.51
C GLU A 25 7.15 -1.55 -8.19
N TYR A 26 5.94 -1.53 -7.62
CA TYR A 26 5.71 -0.89 -6.33
C TYR A 26 6.46 -1.58 -5.19
N GLY A 27 6.49 -2.91 -5.21
CA GLY A 27 7.19 -3.72 -4.22
C GLY A 27 8.72 -3.62 -4.29
N THR A 28 9.28 -3.33 -5.47
CA THR A 28 10.73 -3.20 -5.65
C THR A 28 11.22 -1.77 -5.39
N ARG A 29 10.63 -0.77 -6.04
CA ARG A 29 11.11 0.61 -6.04
C ARG A 29 10.04 1.66 -5.76
N GLY A 30 8.79 1.42 -6.18
CA GLY A 30 7.74 2.44 -6.08
C GLY A 30 7.45 2.89 -4.66
N TRP A 31 7.60 2.03 -3.65
CA TRP A 31 7.47 2.41 -2.25
C TRP A 31 8.46 3.50 -1.82
N ALA A 32 9.64 3.57 -2.42
CA ALA A 32 10.67 4.57 -2.08
C ALA A 32 10.37 5.96 -2.64
N MET A 33 9.32 6.09 -3.46
CA MET A 33 8.88 7.36 -4.04
C MET A 33 7.84 8.07 -3.19
N ASN A 34 7.46 7.51 -2.04
CA ASN A 34 6.52 8.16 -1.12
C ASN A 34 7.19 9.32 -0.37
N SER A 35 6.42 10.36 -0.12
CA SER A 35 6.79 11.48 0.75
C SER A 35 5.68 11.73 1.77
N LEU A 36 6.04 12.30 2.92
CA LEU A 36 5.04 12.74 3.87
C LEU A 36 4.25 13.92 3.28
N CYS A 37 2.93 13.93 3.47
CA CYS A 37 2.13 15.10 3.12
C CYS A 37 2.51 16.28 4.01
N ASP A 38 2.44 17.49 3.44
CA ASP A 38 2.72 18.72 4.17
C ASP A 38 1.85 18.84 5.44
N GLY A 39 2.46 19.32 6.52
CA GLY A 39 1.77 19.52 7.81
C GLY A 39 1.53 18.25 8.64
N ILE A 40 1.64 17.05 8.07
CA ILE A 40 1.47 15.80 8.83
C ILE A 40 2.60 15.58 9.84
N GLY A 41 3.84 15.93 9.49
CA GLY A 41 4.99 15.82 10.40
C GLY A 41 4.76 16.56 11.73
N PRO A 42 4.49 17.88 11.70
CA PRO A 42 4.13 18.67 12.87
C PRO A 42 2.93 18.11 13.64
N LEU A 43 1.84 17.76 12.95
CA LEU A 43 0.65 17.19 13.60
C LEU A 43 0.98 15.92 14.40
N LEU A 44 1.77 15.01 13.82
CA LEU A 44 2.17 13.77 14.49
C LEU A 44 3.17 14.03 15.64
N ALA A 45 3.94 15.12 15.58
CA ALA A 45 4.79 15.53 16.69
C ALA A 45 3.94 16.09 17.86
N ASP A 46 2.94 16.91 17.56
CA ASP A 46 2.02 17.48 18.54
C ASP A 46 1.18 16.41 19.25
N LEU A 47 0.69 15.42 18.50
CA LEU A 47 -0.04 14.29 19.10
C LEU A 47 0.86 13.46 20.02
N ARG A 48 2.12 13.24 19.63
CA ARG A 48 3.10 12.54 20.47
C ARG A 48 3.49 13.33 21.71
N SER A 49 3.65 14.65 21.61
CA SER A 49 3.97 15.51 22.76
C SER A 49 2.83 15.58 23.77
N ALA A 50 1.58 15.35 23.32
CA ALA A 50 0.40 15.17 24.15
C ALA A 50 0.23 13.74 24.71
N ASP A 51 1.22 12.85 24.54
CA ASP A 51 1.19 11.45 24.98
C ASP A 51 0.03 10.62 24.35
N ILE A 52 -0.41 11.01 23.14
CA ILE A 52 -1.44 10.28 22.40
C ILE A 52 -0.78 9.12 21.65
N ARG A 53 -1.27 7.90 21.94
CA ARG A 53 -0.83 6.69 21.24
C ARG A 53 -1.36 6.66 19.81
N LEU A 54 -0.46 6.46 18.85
CA LEU A 54 -0.78 6.39 17.42
C LEU A 54 -0.69 4.95 16.90
N THR A 55 -1.61 4.60 16.01
CA THR A 55 -1.67 3.30 15.34
C THR A 55 -2.02 3.52 13.87
N ALA A 56 -1.44 2.71 12.99
CA ALA A 56 -1.72 2.76 11.56
C ALA A 56 -2.47 1.50 11.14
N ALA A 57 -3.61 1.66 10.48
CA ALA A 57 -4.35 0.56 9.87
C ALA A 57 -4.39 0.78 8.35
N THR A 58 -3.85 -0.18 7.58
CA THR A 58 -3.73 -0.07 6.12
C THR A 58 -3.92 -1.43 5.44
N SER A 59 -4.46 -1.43 4.22
CA SER A 59 -4.50 -2.61 3.35
C SER A 59 -3.20 -2.84 2.57
N THR A 60 -2.18 -2.00 2.82
CA THR A 60 -0.83 -2.20 2.28
C THR A 60 -0.15 -3.35 3.01
N LEU A 61 0.68 -4.12 2.30
CA LEU A 61 1.49 -5.16 2.92
C LEU A 61 2.33 -4.61 4.07
N GLU A 62 2.41 -5.34 5.18
CA GLU A 62 3.12 -4.89 6.39
C GLU A 62 4.58 -4.52 6.12
N LEU A 63 5.29 -5.34 5.35
CA LEU A 63 6.68 -5.07 4.98
C LEU A 63 6.83 -3.71 4.29
N ILE A 64 5.96 -3.43 3.31
CA ILE A 64 5.98 -2.19 2.55
C ILE A 64 5.56 -1.00 3.42
N ALA A 65 4.53 -1.17 4.26
CA ALA A 65 4.09 -0.13 5.19
C ALA A 65 5.21 0.28 6.16
N ARG A 66 5.97 -0.69 6.68
CA ARG A 66 7.15 -0.44 7.53
C ARG A 66 8.25 0.32 6.78
N CYS A 67 8.56 -0.07 5.54
CA CYS A 67 9.53 0.64 4.71
C CYS A 67 9.13 2.09 4.46
N VAL A 68 7.86 2.33 4.11
CA VAL A 68 7.32 3.68 3.85
C VAL A 68 7.36 4.52 5.13
N PHE A 69 6.93 3.99 6.28
CA PHE A 69 6.95 4.74 7.55
C PHE A 69 8.37 5.11 7.98
N ALA A 70 9.32 4.18 7.86
CA ALA A 70 10.73 4.48 8.12
C ALA A 70 11.26 5.58 7.19
N LEU A 71 10.91 5.53 5.89
CA LEU A 71 11.30 6.55 4.91
C LEU A 71 10.79 7.95 5.29
N VAL A 72 9.56 8.05 5.80
CA VAL A 72 8.95 9.34 6.18
C VAL A 72 9.22 9.75 7.63
N GLY A 73 10.14 9.06 8.32
CA GLY A 73 10.54 9.40 9.70
C GLY A 73 9.51 9.05 10.77
N LEU A 74 8.58 8.14 10.47
CA LEU A 74 7.65 7.57 11.44
C LEU A 74 8.25 6.26 11.97
N ASP A 75 8.70 6.28 13.23
CA ASP A 75 9.30 5.11 13.84
C ASP A 75 8.24 4.02 14.08
N PRO A 76 8.31 2.87 13.39
CA PRO A 76 7.37 1.77 13.57
C PRO A 76 7.46 1.11 14.97
N SER A 77 8.45 1.46 15.80
CA SER A 77 8.55 1.01 17.19
C SER A 77 7.58 1.72 18.15
N THR A 78 7.01 2.85 17.72
CA THR A 78 6.18 3.72 18.57
C THR A 78 4.67 3.46 18.48
N GLY A 79 4.23 2.59 17.57
CA GLY A 79 2.82 2.32 17.31
C GLY A 79 2.55 0.92 16.78
N ILE A 80 1.31 0.46 16.88
CA ILE A 80 0.88 -0.80 16.26
C ILE A 80 0.59 -0.54 14.78
N ILE A 81 1.11 -1.40 13.90
CA ILE A 81 0.76 -1.40 12.48
C ILE A 81 -0.19 -2.58 12.25
N HIS A 82 -1.44 -2.28 11.89
CA HIS A 82 -2.40 -3.25 11.38
C HIS A 82 -2.36 -3.20 9.85
N ALA A 83 -1.55 -4.05 9.25
CA ALA A 83 -1.35 -4.09 7.81
C ALA A 83 -1.85 -5.40 7.19
N ALA A 84 -2.02 -5.41 5.86
CA ALA A 84 -2.38 -6.63 5.15
C ALA A 84 -1.26 -7.68 5.30
N PRO A 85 -1.59 -8.93 5.66
CA PRO A 85 -0.61 -10.00 5.77
C PRO A 85 -0.07 -10.38 4.39
N VAL A 86 1.17 -10.87 4.35
CA VAL A 86 1.86 -11.32 3.11
C VAL A 86 1.05 -12.36 2.33
N ASP A 87 0.17 -13.12 3.00
CA ASP A 87 -0.67 -14.15 2.39
C ASP A 87 -1.72 -13.60 1.39
N GLU A 88 -2.03 -12.30 1.45
CA GLU A 88 -2.88 -11.66 0.43
C GLU A 88 -2.18 -11.51 -0.93
N LEU A 89 -0.85 -11.57 -0.97
CA LEU A 89 -0.08 -11.53 -2.22
C LEU A 89 -0.11 -12.88 -2.97
N ARG A 90 -0.29 -13.99 -2.24
CA ARG A 90 -0.29 -15.35 -2.79
C ARG A 90 -1.65 -15.80 -3.31
N ARG A 91 -2.71 -15.03 -3.04
CA ARG A 91 -4.09 -15.30 -3.50
C ARG A 91 -4.41 -14.65 -4.86
N ALA A 92 -3.41 -14.21 -5.62
CA ALA A 92 -3.57 -14.13 -7.06
C ALA A 92 -3.87 -15.54 -7.57
N PRO A 93 -4.86 -15.75 -8.47
CA PRO A 93 -5.07 -17.05 -9.06
C PRO A 93 -3.76 -17.44 -9.76
N GLY A 94 -3.07 -18.42 -9.21
CA GLY A 94 -1.98 -19.09 -9.90
C GLY A 94 -2.57 -19.91 -11.03
N VAL A 95 -1.95 -19.74 -12.21
CA VAL A 95 -1.79 -20.71 -13.32
C VAL A 95 -2.95 -21.67 -13.57
#